data_AF-A0A380BSJ3-F1
#
_entry.id   AF-A0A380BSJ3-F1
#
_cell.length_a   1.000
_cell.length_b   1.000
_cell.length_c   1.000
_cell.angle_alpha   90.00
_cell.angle_beta   90.00
_cell.angle_gamma   90.00
#
_symmetry.space_group_name_H-M   'P 1'
#
loop_
_entity.id
_entity.type
_entity.pdbx_description
1 polymer ?
#
loop_
_entity_poly.entity_id
_entity_poly.type
_entity_poly.pdbx_seq_one_letter_code
_entity_poly.pdbx_strand_id
1 'polypeptide(L)' 'MLDARIPNAIAFQRCGETFDTVISVNPKEYEGDVKSLKVARDAAEDFTLAVFQHIQYLRTV' A
#
# COMPACT_ATOMS: atom_id res chain seq x y z
N MET A 1 8.66 -16.08 6.47
CA MET A 1 8.99 -15.09 5.44
C MET A 1 7.66 -14.59 4.88
N LEU A 2 7.50 -13.28 4.68
CA LEU A 2 6.24 -12.73 4.17
C LEU A 2 6.26 -12.81 2.63
N ASP A 3 5.20 -13.34 2.03
CA ASP A 3 5.13 -13.58 0.58
C ASP A 3 4.73 -12.34 -0.24
N ALA A 4 4.58 -11.18 0.42
CA ALA A 4 4.30 -9.89 -0.20
C ALA A 4 5.35 -8.83 0.20
N ARG A 5 5.58 -7.86 -0.69
CA ARG A 5 6.52 -6.76 -0.47
C ARG A 5 5.91 -5.42 -0.88
N ILE A 6 6.24 -4.37 -0.15
CA ILE A 6 5.95 -3.00 -0.56
C ILE A 6 7.02 -2.59 -1.60
N PRO A 7 6.64 -2.29 -2.85
CA PRO A 7 7.59 -1.87 -3.87
C PRO A 7 8.06 -0.42 -3.64
N ASN A 8 9.23 -0.08 -4.15
CA ASN A 8 9.63 1.32 -4.27
C ASN A 8 8.81 1.97 -5.40
N ALA A 9 7.75 2.68 -5.03
CA ALA A 9 6.88 3.39 -5.98
C ALA A 9 6.79 4.88 -5.63
N ILE A 10 6.87 5.74 -6.65
CA ILE A 10 6.81 7.20 -6.50
C ILE A 10 5.53 7.66 -5.79
N ALA A 11 4.41 6.94 -5.98
CA ALA A 11 3.16 7.26 -5.31
C ALA A 11 3.26 7.18 -3.77
N PHE A 12 4.04 6.24 -3.21
CA PHE A 12 4.29 6.22 -1.77
C PHE A 12 5.09 7.45 -1.31
N GLN A 13 6.07 7.89 -2.10
CA GLN A 13 6.87 9.08 -1.77
C GLN A 13 6.02 10.34 -1.79
N ARG A 14 5.21 10.53 -2.84
CA ARG A 14 4.29 11.68 -2.96
C ARG A 14 3.24 11.74 -1.87
N CYS A 15 2.59 10.61 -1.56
CA CYS A 15 1.68 10.57 -0.42
C CYS A 15 2.42 10.90 0.89
N GLY A 16 3.69 10.49 1.03
CA GLY A 16 4.52 10.86 2.17
C GLY A 16 4.82 12.37 2.27
N GLU A 17 4.94 13.07 1.14
CA GLU A 17 5.15 14.53 1.11
C GLU A 17 3.94 15.31 1.66
N THR A 18 2.72 14.80 1.45
CA THR A 18 1.47 15.41 1.93
C THR A 18 0.97 14.80 3.23
N PHE A 19 1.70 13.86 3.83
CA PHE A 19 1.27 13.05 4.98
C PHE A 19 -0.02 12.26 4.76
N ASP A 20 -0.35 11.98 3.50
CA ASP A 20 -1.41 11.06 3.11
C ASP A 20 -0.91 9.62 3.07
N THR A 21 -1.86 8.68 2.97
CA THR A 21 -1.56 7.30 2.60
C THR A 21 -2.06 7.04 1.19
N VAL A 22 -1.46 6.07 0.48
CA VAL A 22 -1.97 5.62 -0.84
C VAL A 22 -3.41 5.06 -0.77
N ILE A 23 -3.89 4.77 0.44
CA ILE A 23 -5.26 4.34 0.74
C ILE A 23 -6.20 5.53 0.91
N SER A 24 -5.81 6.52 1.72
CA SER A 24 -6.67 7.66 2.11
C SER A 24 -6.71 8.77 1.07
N VAL A 25 -5.64 8.94 0.27
CA VAL A 25 -5.56 10.03 -0.69
C VAL A 25 -6.71 9.96 -1.70
N ASN A 26 -7.38 11.09 -1.91
CA ASN A 26 -8.40 11.23 -2.93
C ASN A 26 -7.71 11.24 -4.31
N PRO A 27 -8.02 10.31 -5.23
CA PRO A 27 -7.37 10.27 -6.55
C PRO A 27 -7.56 11.54 -7.39
N LYS A 28 -8.56 12.38 -7.07
CA LYS A 28 -8.78 13.68 -7.73
C LYS A 28 -7.86 14.78 -7.22
N GLU A 29 -7.37 14.65 -5.98
CA GLU A 29 -6.47 15.61 -5.32
C GLU A 29 -5.01 15.13 -5.38
N TYR A 30 -4.78 13.90 -5.87
CA TYR A 30 -3.46 13.36 -6.06
C TYR A 30 -2.74 14.06 -7.22
N GLU A 31 -1.75 14.88 -6.87
CA GLU A 31 -0.87 15.54 -7.83
C GLU A 31 0.16 14.54 -8.39
N GLY A 32 -0.27 13.61 -9.23
CA GLY A 32 0.59 12.61 -9.87
C GLY A 32 -0.15 11.70 -10.84
N ASP A 33 0.52 10.66 -11.33
CA ASP A 33 -0.13 9.66 -12.20
C ASP A 33 -1.08 8.77 -11.40
N VAL A 34 -2.38 8.87 -11.70
CA VAL A 34 -3.45 8.09 -11.05
C VAL A 34 -3.26 6.58 -11.26
N LYS A 35 -2.65 6.14 -12.37
CA LYS A 35 -2.34 4.72 -12.58
C LYS A 35 -1.26 4.24 -11.62
N SER A 36 -0.19 5.03 -11.44
CA SER A 36 0.84 4.76 -10.43
C SER A 36 0.27 4.73 -9.01
N LEU A 37 -0.67 5.62 -8.68
CA LEU A 37 -1.37 5.59 -7.39
C LEU A 37 -2.14 4.29 -7.20
N LYS A 38 -2.88 3.84 -8.22
CA LYS A 38 -3.61 2.57 -8.16
C LYS A 38 -2.66 1.38 -7.92
N VAL A 39 -1.55 1.30 -8.65
CA VAL A 39 -0.57 0.20 -8.47
C VAL A 39 0.01 0.19 -7.06
N ALA A 40 0.31 1.37 -6.49
CA ALA A 40 0.81 1.47 -5.13
C ALA A 40 -0.26 1.09 -4.09
N ARG A 41 -1.52 1.45 -4.32
CA ARG A 41 -2.66 1.03 -3.49
C ARG A 41 -2.83 -0.49 -3.52
N ASP A 42 -2.88 -1.09 -4.70
CA ASP A 42 -3.01 -2.55 -4.86
C ASP A 42 -1.87 -3.28 -4.12
N ALA A 43 -0.63 -2.80 -4.24
CA ALA A 43 0.51 -3.37 -3.53
C ALA A 43 0.42 -3.22 -2.00
N ALA A 44 -0.15 -2.11 -1.50
CA ALA A 44 -0.36 -1.90 -0.07
C ALA A 44 -1.45 -2.84 0.47
N GLU A 45 -2.52 -3.07 -0.29
CA GLU A 45 -3.60 -4.01 0.04
C GLU A 45 -3.08 -5.46 0.07
N ASP A 46 -2.32 -5.88 -0.95
CA ASP A 46 -1.69 -7.20 -1.00
C ASP A 46 -0.75 -7.45 0.19
N PHE A 47 0.10 -6.46 0.52
CA PHE A 47 0.97 -6.54 1.68
C PHE A 47 0.20 -6.65 2.99
N THR A 48 -0.85 -5.84 3.15
CA THR A 48 -1.70 -5.85 4.34
C THR A 48 -2.40 -7.19 4.53
N LEU A 49 -2.91 -7.78 3.45
CA LEU A 49 -3.53 -9.10 3.49
C LEU A 49 -2.52 -10.19 3.87
N ALA A 50 -1.32 -10.17 3.30
CA ALA A 50 -0.28 -11.13 3.64
C ALA A 50 0.12 -11.04 5.12
N VAL A 51 0.26 -9.83 5.67
CA VAL A 51 0.53 -9.61 7.10
C VAL A 51 -0.61 -10.16 7.95
N PHE A 52 -1.86 -9.86 7.57
CA PHE A 52 -3.04 -10.34 8.29
C PHE A 52 -3.09 -11.87 8.33
N GLN A 53 -2.92 -12.54 7.18
CA GLN A 53 -2.90 -13.99 7.08
C GLN A 53 -1.77 -14.62 7.90
N HIS A 54 -0.58 -14.01 7.88
CA HIS A 54 0.56 -14.48 8.66
C HIS A 54 0.31 -14.37 10.16
N ILE A 55 -0.23 -13.24 10.64
CA ILE A 55 -0.61 -13.06 12.04
C ILE A 55 -1.70 -14.05 12.44
N GLN A 56 -2.71 -14.24 11.59
CA GLN A 56 -3.79 -15.18 11.85
C GLN A 56 -3.24 -16.60 12.01
N TYR A 57 -2.38 -17.04 11.10
CA TYR A 57 -1.70 -18.34 11.20
C TYR A 57 -0.99 -18.49 12.55
N LEU A 58 -0.15 -17.52 12.94
CA LEU A 58 0.58 -17.55 14.21
C LEU A 58 -0.32 -17.54 15.46
N ARG A 59 -1.57 -17.06 15.36
CA ARG A 59 -2.53 -17.03 16.47
C ARG A 59 -3.40 -18.28 16.59
N THR A 60 -3.54 -19.05 15.51
CA THR A 60 -4.33 -20.30 15.46
C THR A 60 -3.49 -21.57 15.58
N VAL A 61 -2.17 -21.44 15.51
CA VAL A 61 -1.19 -22.51 15.80
C VAL A 61 -0.76 -22.39 17.26
#